data_AF-A0A2V9BTE1-F1
#
_entry.id   AF-A0A2V9BTE1-F1
#
_cell.length_a   1.000
_cell.length_b   1.000
_cell.length_c   1.000
_cell.angle_alpha   90.00
_cell.angle_beta   90.00
_cell.angle_gamma   90.00
#
_symmetry.space_group_name_H-M   'P 1'
#
loop_
_entity.id
_entity.type
_entity.pdbx_description
1 polymer ?
#
loop_
_entity_poly.entity_id
_entity_poly.type
_entity_poly.pdbx_seq_one_letter_code
_entity_poly.pdbx_strand_id
1 'polypeptide(L)'
;MKRPVEQFLAGILATLLTFSPALAAPQEKEKEQKKDSKSDVDQIGNRNVGKGVNFYSLEKEIAIGKQLAQEVERSAKLVDDPVVVEFVNRVGQNLVRNSDAKVPFTIKVIDSDEINAFALPGGFFYVNSGLVLRADEESELAGVMAHEIAHVTARHGTKNATKGELTQLAMIPLILLGPGGWAGYGIYQGLNFFIPLGYLKFSRDAEREADFLGLQYMYKAGYDPNAYVTFFEKVQAEERRRPGSIPKVFSTHPPTPERIQNTQKEIATILPVREQYIVTTSEFDLVKARLRALQSTRKAQDKEGDKPTLRKRTEQQKDKKDKGAQKGDDTDDDRPTLKRRP
;
A
#
# COMPACT_ATOMS: atom_id res chain seq x y z
N MET A 1 -23.11 93.07 33.93
CA MET A 1 -22.10 94.14 33.84
C MET A 1 -20.74 93.57 34.18
N LYS A 2 -19.76 93.75 33.28
CA LYS A 2 -18.30 93.93 33.49
C LYS A 2 -17.52 92.97 34.42
N ARG A 3 -16.50 92.32 33.84
CA ARG A 3 -15.32 91.69 34.51
C ARG A 3 -14.51 92.74 35.30
N PRO A 4 -13.65 92.39 36.29
CA PRO A 4 -12.22 92.06 36.03
C PRO A 4 -11.58 91.01 37.00
N VAL A 5 -10.60 90.17 36.60
CA VAL A 5 -9.09 90.24 36.59
C VAL A 5 -8.40 90.04 37.99
N GLU A 6 -7.35 89.19 38.00
CA GLU A 6 -6.20 89.05 38.95
C GLU A 6 -6.41 88.13 40.19
N GLN A 7 -5.47 87.31 40.71
CA GLN A 7 -4.02 87.13 40.54
C GLN A 7 -3.57 85.78 41.19
N PHE A 8 -2.31 85.41 40.92
CA PHE A 8 -1.47 84.29 41.40
C PHE A 8 -1.60 83.83 42.87
N LEU A 9 -1.46 82.51 43.13
CA LEU A 9 -0.34 81.98 43.94
C LEU A 9 -0.17 80.45 43.81
N ALA A 10 1.08 80.03 43.69
CA ALA A 10 1.54 78.65 43.69
C ALA A 10 1.44 78.00 45.09
N GLY A 11 1.10 76.72 45.12
CA GLY A 11 1.10 75.90 46.33
C GLY A 11 1.06 74.42 45.97
N ILE A 12 2.23 73.81 45.87
CA ILE A 12 2.42 72.37 45.71
C ILE A 12 1.94 71.69 47.00
N LEU A 13 0.93 70.82 46.89
CA LEU A 13 0.67 69.82 47.92
C LEU A 13 0.30 68.50 47.25
N ALA A 14 1.29 67.61 47.22
CA ALA A 14 1.15 66.22 46.81
C ALA A 14 0.15 65.52 47.75
N THR A 15 -0.93 64.97 47.17
CA THR A 15 -1.79 64.02 47.88
C THR A 15 -2.05 62.84 46.95
N LEU A 16 -1.68 61.65 47.43
CA LEU A 16 -1.68 60.38 46.73
C LEU A 16 -3.07 60.05 46.14
N LEU A 17 -3.14 59.93 44.81
CA LEU A 17 -4.19 59.17 44.13
C LEU A 17 -3.87 57.69 44.27
N THR A 18 -4.62 56.98 45.11
CA THR A 18 -4.71 55.52 45.10
C THR A 18 -5.36 55.09 43.79
N PHE A 19 -4.53 54.82 42.78
CA PHE A 19 -4.95 54.15 41.55
C PHE A 19 -5.03 52.65 41.89
N SER A 20 -6.23 52.11 42.05
CA SER A 20 -6.42 50.66 42.02
C SER A 20 -6.17 50.19 40.58
N PRO A 21 -5.14 49.38 40.30
CA PRO A 21 -5.06 48.73 39.01
C PRO A 21 -6.09 47.59 39.06
N ALA A 22 -7.14 47.69 38.26
CA ALA A 22 -7.88 46.50 37.87
C ALA A 22 -6.85 45.52 37.30
N LEU A 23 -6.72 44.33 37.90
CA LEU A 23 -5.95 43.23 37.34
C LEU A 23 -6.54 42.91 35.96
N ALA A 24 -5.97 43.49 34.91
CA ALA A 24 -6.09 42.94 33.58
C ALA A 24 -5.34 41.60 33.63
N ALA A 25 -6.10 40.50 33.58
CA ALA A 25 -5.53 39.19 33.34
C ALA A 25 -4.63 39.26 32.10
N PRO A 26 -3.46 38.61 32.08
CA PRO A 26 -2.65 38.57 30.89
C PRO A 26 -3.51 37.95 29.79
N GLN A 27 -3.81 38.71 28.73
CA GLN A 27 -4.24 38.10 27.48
C GLN A 27 -3.09 37.18 27.07
N GLU A 28 -3.31 35.87 27.23
CA GLU A 28 -2.48 34.87 26.58
C GLU A 28 -2.48 35.22 25.10
N LYS A 29 -1.34 35.73 24.63
CA LYS A 29 -1.07 35.74 23.20
C LYS A 29 -1.09 34.27 22.80
N GLU A 30 -2.19 33.83 22.20
CA GLU A 30 -2.23 32.60 21.42
C GLU A 30 -1.01 32.66 20.50
N LYS A 31 -0.03 31.81 20.80
CA LYS A 31 1.04 31.55 19.86
C LYS A 31 0.34 30.93 18.67
N GLU A 32 0.18 31.72 17.61
CA GLU A 32 -0.15 31.25 16.29
C GLU A 32 1.01 30.31 15.87
N GLN A 33 0.95 29.06 16.34
CA GLN A 33 1.73 27.97 15.77
C GLN A 33 1.28 27.94 14.32
N LYS A 34 2.20 28.28 13.39
CA LYS A 34 2.05 27.86 11.99
C LYS A 34 1.79 26.37 12.02
N LYS A 35 0.51 25.99 11.98
CA LYS A 35 0.05 24.60 11.89
C LYS A 35 0.83 24.04 10.71
N ASP A 36 1.67 23.04 10.94
CA ASP A 36 2.40 22.38 9.88
C ASP A 36 1.36 22.04 8.80
N SER A 37 1.48 22.58 7.58
CA SER A 37 0.41 22.50 6.59
C SER A 37 0.03 21.04 6.27
N LYS A 38 0.91 20.10 6.64
CA LYS A 38 0.70 18.65 6.52
C LYS A 38 -0.19 18.04 7.60
N SER A 39 -0.36 18.64 8.77
CA SER A 39 -1.26 18.12 9.82
C SER A 39 -2.68 18.65 9.71
N ASP A 40 -2.91 19.64 8.85
CA ASP A 40 -4.23 20.21 8.63
C ASP A 40 -5.01 19.35 7.62
N VAL A 41 -5.98 18.57 8.13
CA VAL A 41 -6.80 17.65 7.35
C VAL A 41 -7.64 18.38 6.29
N ASP A 42 -8.06 19.61 6.59
CA ASP A 42 -8.85 20.43 5.65
C ASP A 42 -8.03 20.82 4.41
N GLN A 43 -6.70 20.85 4.52
CA GLN A 43 -5.81 21.18 3.41
C GLN A 43 -5.51 20.00 2.48
N ILE A 44 -5.93 18.76 2.80
CA ILE A 44 -5.68 17.58 1.95
C ILE A 44 -6.16 17.86 0.52
N GLY A 45 -5.27 17.67 -0.46
CA GLY A 45 -5.41 18.01 -1.87
C GLY A 45 -4.59 19.25 -2.25
N ASN A 46 -4.45 20.21 -1.34
CA ASN A 46 -3.72 21.47 -1.53
C ASN A 46 -2.32 21.45 -0.88
N ARG A 47 -2.01 20.41 -0.09
CA ARG A 47 -0.72 20.28 0.60
C ARG A 47 0.37 19.96 -0.39
N ASN A 48 1.59 20.31 -0.02
CA ASN A 48 2.76 20.09 -0.85
C ASN A 48 3.49 18.80 -0.43
N VAL A 49 2.81 17.66 -0.67
CA VAL A 49 3.32 16.31 -0.41
C VAL A 49 4.22 15.85 -1.56
N GLY A 50 5.18 14.96 -1.29
CA GLY A 50 6.05 14.39 -2.33
C GLY A 50 7.25 15.25 -2.74
N LYS A 51 7.50 16.38 -2.05
CA LYS A 51 8.71 17.21 -2.23
C LYS A 51 10.00 16.48 -1.84
N GLY A 52 11.13 16.99 -2.32
CA GLY A 52 12.47 16.48 -2.05
C GLY A 52 13.23 16.14 -3.33
N VAL A 53 14.45 15.63 -3.20
CA VAL A 53 15.26 15.19 -4.33
C VAL A 53 14.59 13.96 -4.97
N ASN A 54 14.15 14.12 -6.20
CA ASN A 54 13.57 13.05 -7.02
C ASN A 54 13.91 13.35 -8.48
N PHE A 55 14.63 12.46 -9.15
CA PHE A 55 15.07 12.63 -10.55
C PHE A 55 14.00 12.28 -11.57
N TYR A 56 12.85 11.79 -11.12
CA TYR A 56 11.75 11.38 -11.97
C TYR A 56 10.71 12.50 -12.01
N SER A 57 10.29 12.93 -13.21
CA SER A 57 9.10 13.78 -13.38
C SER A 57 7.84 12.92 -13.19
N LEU A 58 6.68 13.54 -12.95
CA LEU A 58 5.43 12.78 -12.81
C LEU A 58 5.11 11.98 -14.08
N GLU A 59 5.37 12.55 -15.26
CA GLU A 59 5.18 11.87 -16.54
C GLU A 59 6.09 10.64 -16.65
N LYS A 60 7.35 10.75 -16.22
CA LYS A 60 8.29 9.64 -16.20
C LYS A 60 7.86 8.56 -15.21
N GLU A 61 7.33 8.93 -14.05
CA GLU A 61 6.78 7.97 -13.07
C GLU A 61 5.60 7.18 -13.65
N ILE A 62 4.68 7.85 -14.34
CA ILE A 62 3.55 7.20 -15.01
C ILE A 62 4.03 6.26 -16.12
N ALA A 63 5.01 6.67 -16.92
CA ALA A 63 5.57 5.84 -17.98
C ALA A 63 6.23 4.56 -17.44
N ILE A 64 7.06 4.68 -16.39
CA ILE A 64 7.70 3.53 -15.73
C ILE A 64 6.65 2.63 -15.08
N GLY A 65 5.71 3.24 -14.36
CA GLY A 65 4.58 2.53 -13.75
C GLY A 65 3.80 1.69 -14.75
N LYS A 66 3.53 2.24 -15.93
CA LYS A 66 2.82 1.55 -17.01
C LYS A 66 3.59 0.35 -17.53
N GLN A 67 4.92 0.44 -17.64
CA GLN A 67 5.76 -0.68 -18.06
C GLN A 67 5.74 -1.80 -17.00
N LEU A 68 5.93 -1.45 -15.73
CA LEU A 68 5.88 -2.41 -14.62
C LEU A 68 4.49 -3.05 -14.49
N ALA A 69 3.42 -2.28 -14.66
CA ALA A 69 2.04 -2.76 -14.67
C ALA A 69 1.82 -3.83 -15.74
N GLN A 70 2.38 -3.65 -16.94
CA GLN A 70 2.30 -4.66 -18.00
C GLN A 70 3.02 -5.97 -17.62
N GLU A 71 4.13 -5.90 -16.87
CA GLU A 71 4.84 -7.09 -16.39
C GLU A 71 4.04 -7.82 -15.29
N VAL A 72 3.46 -7.06 -14.35
CA VAL A 72 2.56 -7.62 -13.34
C VAL A 72 1.37 -8.31 -13.99
N GLU A 73 0.71 -7.67 -14.96
CA GLU A 73 -0.49 -8.21 -15.60
C GLU A 73 -0.23 -9.39 -16.53
N ARG A 74 1.02 -9.57 -17.00
CA ARG A 74 1.43 -10.77 -17.74
C ARG A 74 1.66 -11.98 -16.83
N SER A 75 1.94 -11.75 -15.56
CA SER A 75 2.34 -12.79 -14.60
C SER A 75 1.28 -13.09 -13.55
N ALA A 76 0.38 -12.15 -13.28
CA ALA A 76 -0.69 -12.26 -12.30
C ALA A 76 -2.04 -12.56 -12.97
N LYS A 77 -2.84 -13.41 -12.33
CA LYS A 77 -4.25 -13.61 -12.69
C LYS A 77 -5.09 -12.51 -12.06
N LEU A 78 -5.86 -11.78 -12.87
CA LEU A 78 -6.79 -10.77 -12.37
C LEU A 78 -8.14 -11.39 -12.01
N VAL A 79 -8.87 -10.75 -11.10
CA VAL A 79 -10.28 -11.08 -10.82
C VAL A 79 -11.15 -10.40 -11.88
N ASP A 80 -11.99 -11.19 -12.55
CA ASP A 80 -12.90 -10.69 -13.62
C ASP A 80 -14.33 -10.40 -13.11
N ASP A 81 -14.62 -10.66 -11.83
CA ASP A 81 -15.94 -10.41 -11.25
C ASP A 81 -16.22 -8.90 -11.14
N PRO A 82 -17.19 -8.36 -11.89
CA PRO A 82 -17.41 -6.92 -11.96
C PRO A 82 -17.86 -6.32 -10.62
N VAL A 83 -18.54 -7.09 -9.78
CA VAL A 83 -18.99 -6.62 -8.45
C VAL A 83 -17.78 -6.43 -7.53
N VAL A 84 -16.85 -7.40 -7.55
CA VAL A 84 -15.62 -7.33 -6.75
C VAL A 84 -14.73 -6.19 -7.24
N VAL A 85 -14.51 -6.10 -8.55
CA VAL A 85 -13.62 -5.09 -9.15
C VAL A 85 -14.19 -3.68 -8.94
N GLU A 86 -15.48 -3.47 -9.15
CA GLU A 86 -16.11 -2.17 -8.96
C GLU A 86 -16.03 -1.73 -7.50
N PHE A 87 -16.35 -2.62 -6.55
CA PHE A 87 -16.28 -2.30 -5.13
C PHE A 87 -14.87 -1.87 -4.70
N VAL A 88 -13.85 -2.67 -5.01
CA VAL A 88 -12.46 -2.35 -4.62
C VAL A 88 -11.99 -1.08 -5.29
N ASN A 89 -12.31 -0.89 -6.58
CA ASN A 89 -12.03 0.35 -7.27
C ASN A 89 -12.74 1.54 -6.60
N ARG A 90 -14.01 1.41 -6.20
CA ARG A 90 -14.76 2.50 -5.58
C ARG A 90 -14.19 2.90 -4.22
N VAL A 91 -13.81 1.94 -3.38
CA VAL A 91 -13.10 2.20 -2.11
C VAL A 91 -11.80 2.96 -2.39
N GLY A 92 -10.95 2.46 -3.28
CA GLY A 92 -9.68 3.10 -3.59
C GLY A 92 -9.83 4.46 -4.25
N GLN A 93 -10.76 4.64 -5.18
CA GLN A 93 -11.04 5.95 -5.80
C GLN A 93 -11.61 6.95 -4.77
N ASN A 94 -12.40 6.49 -3.79
CA ASN A 94 -12.86 7.35 -2.70
C ASN A 94 -11.67 7.85 -1.87
N LEU A 95 -10.72 6.99 -1.54
CA LEU A 95 -9.48 7.36 -0.85
C LEU A 95 -8.64 8.32 -1.70
N VAL A 96 -8.44 8.03 -2.98
CA VAL A 96 -7.65 8.87 -3.90
C VAL A 96 -8.24 10.28 -4.02
N ARG A 97 -9.56 10.41 -4.17
CA ARG A 97 -10.25 11.72 -4.22
C ARG A 97 -10.08 12.52 -2.92
N ASN A 98 -9.88 11.84 -1.80
CA ASN A 98 -9.68 12.43 -0.48
C ASN A 98 -8.21 12.40 -0.05
N SER A 99 -7.28 12.43 -1.02
CA SER A 99 -5.83 12.40 -0.78
C SER A 99 -5.09 13.56 -1.46
N ASP A 100 -3.77 13.69 -1.22
CA ASP A 100 -2.93 14.64 -1.95
C ASP A 100 -2.42 14.11 -3.31
N ALA A 101 -2.97 12.99 -3.80
CA ALA A 101 -2.55 12.36 -5.05
C ALA A 101 -2.54 13.35 -6.23
N LYS A 102 -1.47 13.29 -7.03
CA LYS A 102 -1.27 14.13 -8.23
C LYS A 102 -1.25 13.33 -9.53
N VAL A 103 -1.45 12.03 -9.45
CA VAL A 103 -1.49 11.09 -10.58
C VAL A 103 -2.81 10.33 -10.56
N PRO A 104 -3.33 9.91 -11.73
CA PRO A 104 -4.51 9.06 -11.77
C PRO A 104 -4.18 7.68 -11.19
N PHE A 105 -5.16 7.07 -10.52
CA PHE A 105 -5.01 5.71 -10.00
C PHE A 105 -5.77 4.71 -10.87
N THR A 106 -5.08 3.65 -11.27
CA THR A 106 -5.66 2.47 -11.91
C THR A 106 -5.63 1.33 -10.91
N ILE A 107 -6.79 0.97 -10.37
CA ILE A 107 -6.91 -0.05 -9.33
C ILE A 107 -7.39 -1.36 -9.94
N LYS A 108 -6.67 -2.45 -9.65
CA LYS A 108 -7.01 -3.80 -10.12
C LYS A 108 -6.94 -4.80 -8.99
N VAL A 109 -7.72 -5.88 -9.12
CA VAL A 109 -7.74 -6.95 -8.12
C VAL A 109 -7.02 -8.17 -8.69
N ILE A 110 -6.02 -8.67 -7.95
CA ILE A 110 -5.29 -9.88 -8.28
C ILE A 110 -5.95 -11.06 -7.58
N ASP A 111 -6.21 -12.15 -8.31
CA ASP A 111 -6.69 -13.40 -7.76
C ASP A 111 -5.52 -14.15 -7.08
N SER A 112 -5.33 -13.90 -5.78
CA SER A 112 -4.25 -14.49 -4.98
C SER A 112 -4.69 -14.66 -3.53
N ASP A 113 -4.34 -15.79 -2.92
CA ASP A 113 -4.61 -16.07 -1.50
C ASP A 113 -3.68 -15.27 -0.57
N GLU A 114 -2.66 -14.60 -1.11
CA GLU A 114 -1.75 -13.76 -0.34
C GLU A 114 -2.44 -12.48 0.15
N ILE A 115 -2.23 -12.13 1.41
CA ILE A 115 -2.69 -10.86 1.98
C ILE A 115 -1.71 -9.77 1.56
N ASN A 116 -1.96 -9.14 0.41
CA ASN A 116 -1.07 -8.12 -0.12
C ASN A 116 -1.84 -7.05 -0.88
N ALA A 117 -1.30 -5.84 -0.88
CA ALA A 117 -1.64 -4.77 -1.78
C ALA A 117 -0.37 -3.97 -2.03
N PHE A 118 -0.18 -3.46 -3.24
CA PHE A 118 1.00 -2.67 -3.57
C PHE A 118 0.70 -1.69 -4.67
N ALA A 119 1.27 -0.50 -4.57
CA ALA A 119 1.17 0.51 -5.61
C ALA A 119 2.52 0.76 -6.30
N LEU A 120 2.48 0.80 -7.62
CA LEU A 120 3.62 1.14 -8.48
C LEU A 120 3.67 2.67 -8.71
N PRO A 121 4.82 3.21 -9.13
CA PRO A 121 4.92 4.60 -9.57
C PRO A 121 3.80 4.97 -10.56
N GLY A 122 3.30 6.20 -10.47
CA GLY A 122 2.25 6.67 -11.38
C GLY A 122 0.84 6.14 -11.14
N GLY A 123 0.57 5.48 -9.99
CA GLY A 123 -0.78 5.18 -9.53
C GLY A 123 -1.37 3.84 -10.00
N PHE A 124 -0.55 2.91 -10.49
CA PHE A 124 -1.01 1.54 -10.78
C PHE A 124 -1.05 0.75 -9.49
N PHE A 125 -2.25 0.39 -9.04
CA PHE A 125 -2.49 -0.12 -7.70
C PHE A 125 -3.16 -1.50 -7.75
N TYR A 126 -2.55 -2.50 -7.13
CA TYR A 126 -3.04 -3.87 -7.09
C TYR A 126 -3.41 -4.28 -5.68
N VAL A 127 -4.58 -4.90 -5.55
CA VAL A 127 -5.10 -5.45 -4.29
C VAL A 127 -5.33 -6.94 -4.47
N ASN A 128 -4.73 -7.79 -3.64
CA ASN A 128 -4.97 -9.22 -3.72
C ASN A 128 -6.32 -9.59 -3.09
N SER A 129 -7.03 -10.55 -3.66
CA SER A 129 -8.29 -11.08 -3.11
C SER A 129 -8.12 -11.64 -1.68
N GLY A 130 -6.95 -12.19 -1.35
CA GLY A 130 -6.59 -12.64 -0.01
C GLY A 130 -6.61 -11.52 1.04
N LEU A 131 -6.22 -10.29 0.67
CA LEU A 131 -6.33 -9.14 1.58
C LEU A 131 -7.79 -8.81 1.89
N VAL A 132 -8.63 -8.73 0.86
CA VAL A 132 -10.08 -8.43 0.99
C VAL A 132 -10.76 -9.47 1.88
N LEU A 133 -10.41 -10.75 1.70
CA LEU A 133 -10.97 -11.85 2.49
C LEU A 133 -10.49 -11.87 3.94
N ARG A 134 -9.29 -11.35 4.19
CA ARG A 134 -8.67 -11.33 5.51
C ARG A 134 -9.13 -10.17 6.36
N ALA A 135 -9.39 -9.01 5.76
CA ALA A 135 -9.98 -7.87 6.44
C ALA A 135 -11.36 -8.25 7.00
N ASP A 136 -11.59 -7.97 8.29
CA ASP A 136 -12.87 -8.27 8.95
C ASP A 136 -13.89 -7.19 8.61
N GLU A 137 -13.44 -5.94 8.51
CA GLU A 137 -14.23 -4.75 8.22
C GLU A 137 -13.71 -4.02 6.96
N GLU A 138 -14.58 -3.25 6.30
CA GLU A 138 -14.21 -2.46 5.10
C GLU A 138 -13.16 -1.40 5.43
N SER A 139 -13.23 -0.79 6.61
CA SER A 139 -12.27 0.17 7.14
C SER A 139 -10.85 -0.40 7.27
N GLU A 140 -10.70 -1.69 7.59
CA GLU A 140 -9.39 -2.36 7.63
C GLU A 140 -8.77 -2.44 6.21
N LEU A 141 -9.57 -2.81 5.21
CA LEU A 141 -9.15 -2.81 3.81
C LEU A 141 -8.79 -1.38 3.36
N ALA A 142 -9.65 -0.41 3.68
CA ALA A 142 -9.42 0.99 3.37
C ALA A 142 -8.12 1.52 4.00
N GLY A 143 -7.78 1.09 5.21
CA GLY A 143 -6.54 1.47 5.89
C GLY A 143 -5.29 1.01 5.15
N VAL A 144 -5.23 -0.26 4.74
CA VAL A 144 -4.12 -0.76 3.92
C VAL A 144 -4.06 -0.01 2.59
N MET A 145 -5.22 0.24 1.96
CA MET A 145 -5.25 0.95 0.69
C MET A 145 -4.80 2.42 0.82
N ALA A 146 -5.18 3.09 1.90
CA ALA A 146 -4.78 4.47 2.17
C ALA A 146 -3.26 4.60 2.37
N HIS A 147 -2.64 3.61 3.02
CA HIS A 147 -1.20 3.53 3.20
C HIS A 147 -0.46 3.42 1.85
N GLU A 148 -0.91 2.52 0.97
CA GLU A 148 -0.33 2.37 -0.38
C GLU A 148 -0.50 3.64 -1.24
N ILE A 149 -1.67 4.28 -1.15
CA ILE A 149 -1.92 5.58 -1.82
C ILE A 149 -0.98 6.66 -1.26
N ALA A 150 -0.69 6.65 0.04
CA ALA A 150 0.25 7.57 0.65
C ALA A 150 1.69 7.38 0.14
N HIS A 151 2.14 6.14 -0.09
CA HIS A 151 3.44 5.88 -0.71
C HIS A 151 3.58 6.49 -2.10
N VAL A 152 2.55 6.34 -2.95
CA VAL A 152 2.54 6.95 -4.29
C VAL A 152 2.49 8.47 -4.20
N THR A 153 1.64 9.00 -3.32
CA THR A 153 1.45 10.45 -3.16
C THR A 153 2.72 11.13 -2.65
N ALA A 154 3.42 10.50 -1.71
CA ALA A 154 4.71 10.95 -1.19
C ALA A 154 5.89 10.60 -2.13
N ARG A 155 5.62 9.89 -3.23
CA ARG A 155 6.58 9.48 -4.27
C ARG A 155 7.73 8.65 -3.70
N HIS A 156 7.44 7.79 -2.73
CA HIS A 156 8.45 7.02 -2.00
C HIS A 156 9.23 6.06 -2.89
N GLY A 157 8.56 5.40 -3.84
CA GLY A 157 9.20 4.47 -4.78
C GLY A 157 10.29 5.14 -5.63
N THR A 158 9.96 6.26 -6.26
CA THR A 158 10.88 6.96 -7.16
C THR A 158 11.94 7.76 -6.42
N LYS A 159 11.63 8.29 -5.23
CA LYS A 159 12.65 8.81 -4.31
C LYS A 159 13.66 7.73 -3.90
N ASN A 160 13.21 6.51 -3.63
CA ASN A 160 14.10 5.38 -3.36
C ASN A 160 14.94 5.00 -4.58
N ALA A 161 14.36 4.99 -5.78
CA ALA A 161 15.11 4.79 -7.01
C ALA A 161 16.18 5.89 -7.21
N THR A 162 15.84 7.16 -6.96
CA THR A 162 16.81 8.27 -6.97
C THR A 162 17.92 8.10 -5.95
N LYS A 163 17.62 7.66 -4.72
CA LYS A 163 18.65 7.34 -3.71
C LYS A 163 19.56 6.21 -4.19
N GLY A 164 19.00 5.19 -4.83
CA GLY A 164 19.75 4.10 -5.46
C GLY A 164 20.73 4.63 -6.51
N GLU A 165 20.22 5.42 -7.47
CA GLU A 165 21.02 6.04 -8.54
C GLU A 165 22.12 6.96 -8.01
N LEU A 166 21.82 7.78 -6.98
CA LEU A 166 22.82 8.60 -6.30
C LEU A 166 23.88 7.77 -5.60
N THR A 167 23.50 6.67 -4.95
CA THR A 167 24.44 5.74 -4.32
C THR A 167 25.33 5.11 -5.38
N GLN A 168 24.76 4.70 -6.51
CA GLN A 168 25.53 4.16 -7.64
C GLN A 168 26.55 5.18 -8.17
N LEU A 169 26.12 6.42 -8.40
CA LEU A 169 26.97 7.52 -8.85
C LEU A 169 28.10 7.82 -7.85
N ALA A 170 27.78 7.82 -6.54
CA ALA A 170 28.77 8.04 -5.48
C ALA A 170 29.82 6.91 -5.38
N MET A 171 29.49 5.71 -5.84
CA MET A 171 30.43 4.58 -5.91
C MET A 171 31.37 4.66 -7.12
N ILE A 172 31.07 5.48 -8.15
CA ILE A 172 31.91 5.59 -9.36
C ILE A 172 33.34 6.04 -9.04
N PRO A 173 33.59 7.09 -8.24
CA PRO A 173 34.95 7.43 -7.83
C PRO A 173 35.67 6.29 -7.09
N LEU A 174 34.94 5.53 -6.26
CA LEU A 174 35.53 4.41 -5.51
C LEU A 174 35.88 3.22 -6.42
N ILE A 175 35.07 2.95 -7.46
CA ILE A 175 35.33 1.90 -8.47
C ILE A 175 36.49 2.31 -9.38
N LEU A 176 36.52 3.57 -9.82
CA LEU A 176 37.58 4.10 -10.69
C LEU A 176 38.93 4.22 -9.98
N LEU A 177 38.93 4.53 -8.67
CA LEU A 177 40.14 4.63 -7.85
C LEU A 177 40.52 3.31 -7.15
N GLY A 178 39.67 2.28 -7.25
CA GLY A 178 39.90 0.95 -6.68
C GLY A 178 40.68 0.01 -7.61
N PRO A 179 41.00 -1.24 -7.17
CA PRO A 179 41.92 -2.17 -7.86
C PRO A 179 41.47 -2.66 -9.25
N GLY A 180 40.30 -2.24 -9.74
CA GLY A 180 39.74 -2.63 -11.04
C GLY A 180 39.61 -1.48 -12.06
N GLY A 181 39.85 -0.23 -11.66
CA GLY A 181 39.81 0.96 -12.53
C GLY A 181 38.63 1.00 -13.51
N TRP A 182 38.92 1.37 -14.76
CA TRP A 182 37.93 1.45 -15.85
C TRP A 182 37.33 0.09 -16.25
N ALA A 183 38.04 -1.02 -16.03
CA ALA A 183 37.52 -2.36 -16.31
C ALA A 183 36.41 -2.77 -15.32
N GLY A 184 36.56 -2.39 -14.05
CA GLY A 184 35.51 -2.55 -13.03
C GLY A 184 34.26 -1.73 -13.33
N TYR A 185 34.42 -0.54 -13.91
CA TYR A 185 33.29 0.30 -14.36
C TYR A 185 32.50 -0.32 -15.52
N GLY A 186 33.18 -0.98 -16.48
CA GLY A 186 32.51 -1.65 -17.61
C GLY A 186 31.63 -2.83 -17.20
N ILE A 187 32.06 -3.62 -16.21
CA ILE A 187 31.26 -4.73 -15.64
C ILE A 187 30.07 -4.19 -14.84
N TYR A 188 30.29 -3.11 -14.08
CA TYR A 188 29.26 -2.46 -13.27
C TYR A 188 28.09 -1.92 -14.11
N GLN A 189 28.38 -1.28 -15.26
CA GLN A 189 27.35 -0.78 -16.17
C GLN A 189 26.47 -1.89 -16.77
N GLY A 190 27.02 -3.10 -16.97
CA GLY A 190 26.28 -4.25 -17.50
C GLY A 190 25.25 -4.85 -16.55
N LEU A 191 25.36 -4.59 -15.23
CA LEU A 191 24.46 -5.12 -14.20
C LEU A 191 23.28 -4.19 -13.88
N ASN A 192 23.26 -2.97 -14.40
CA ASN A 192 22.36 -1.89 -14.00
C ASN A 192 20.90 -1.99 -14.50
N PHE A 193 20.51 -3.10 -15.13
CA PHE A 193 19.15 -3.28 -15.68
C PHE A 193 18.14 -3.90 -14.69
N PHE A 194 18.55 -4.26 -13.47
CA PHE A 194 17.66 -4.86 -12.46
C PHE A 194 17.12 -3.81 -11.48
N ILE A 195 16.15 -2.99 -11.90
CA ILE A 195 15.38 -2.09 -11.02
C ILE A 195 13.92 -2.55 -10.77
N PRO A 196 13.64 -3.79 -10.31
CA PRO A 196 12.34 -4.06 -9.66
C PRO A 196 12.38 -3.91 -8.13
N LEU A 197 13.50 -4.25 -7.48
CA LEU A 197 13.54 -4.44 -6.02
C LEU A 197 13.68 -3.14 -5.20
N GLY A 198 14.19 -2.06 -5.79
CA GLY A 198 14.42 -0.79 -5.09
C GLY A 198 13.15 0.02 -4.80
N TYR A 199 12.05 -0.26 -5.51
CA TYR A 199 10.81 0.51 -5.41
C TYR A 199 9.95 0.13 -4.20
N LEU A 200 10.10 -1.08 -3.67
CA LEU A 200 9.12 -1.68 -2.75
C LEU A 200 9.60 -1.85 -1.31
N LYS A 201 10.83 -1.42 -0.97
CA LYS A 201 11.32 -1.41 0.41
C LYS A 201 11.55 0.02 0.87
N PHE A 202 10.74 0.52 1.80
CA PHE A 202 10.87 1.91 2.26
C PHE A 202 11.62 2.04 3.58
N SER A 203 12.21 3.21 3.80
CA SER A 203 12.86 3.56 5.05
C SER A 203 11.82 3.77 6.15
N ARG A 204 12.22 3.65 7.43
CA ARG A 204 11.34 3.90 8.58
C ARG A 204 10.63 5.26 8.52
N ASP A 205 11.29 6.30 8.03
CA ASP A 205 10.67 7.63 7.90
C ASP A 205 9.61 7.70 6.80
N ALA A 206 9.77 6.91 5.73
CA ALA A 206 8.78 6.82 4.66
C ALA A 206 7.56 6.00 5.10
N GLU A 207 7.76 4.96 5.92
CA GLU A 207 6.67 4.25 6.59
C GLU A 207 5.88 5.19 7.52
N ARG A 208 6.57 5.97 8.35
CA ARG A 208 5.93 6.95 9.26
C ARG A 208 5.18 8.03 8.48
N GLU A 209 5.75 8.56 7.39
CA GLU A 209 5.05 9.53 6.54
C GLU A 209 3.83 8.90 5.85
N ALA A 210 3.93 7.64 5.42
CA ALA A 210 2.80 6.93 4.81
C ALA A 210 1.69 6.59 5.82
N ASP A 211 2.03 6.21 7.06
CA ASP A 211 1.07 6.04 8.16
C ASP A 211 0.31 7.35 8.42
N PHE A 212 1.07 8.44 8.61
CA PHE A 212 0.53 9.76 8.92
C PHE A 212 -0.41 10.29 7.84
N LEU A 213 -0.02 10.16 6.57
CA LEU A 213 -0.83 10.61 5.44
C LEU A 213 -2.02 9.65 5.19
N GLY A 214 -1.78 8.34 5.25
CA GLY A 214 -2.81 7.32 5.03
C GLY A 214 -3.94 7.43 6.05
N LEU A 215 -3.61 7.66 7.32
CA LEU A 215 -4.58 7.88 8.39
C LEU A 215 -5.50 9.06 8.08
N GLN A 216 -4.92 10.17 7.62
CA GLN A 216 -5.65 11.37 7.26
C GLN A 216 -6.52 11.18 6.02
N TYR A 217 -6.06 10.44 5.02
CA TYR A 217 -6.85 10.11 3.84
C TYR A 217 -8.04 9.21 4.19
N MET A 218 -7.81 8.24 5.06
CA MET A 218 -8.87 7.36 5.56
C MET A 218 -9.93 8.15 6.35
N TYR A 219 -9.49 9.02 7.25
CA TYR A 219 -10.36 9.93 7.99
C TYR A 219 -11.17 10.85 7.07
N LYS A 220 -10.52 11.50 6.09
CA LYS A 220 -11.19 12.41 5.15
C LYS A 220 -12.18 11.68 4.24
N ALA A 221 -11.88 10.44 3.87
CA ALA A 221 -12.79 9.56 3.15
C ALA A 221 -13.97 9.04 4.01
N GLY A 222 -13.94 9.25 5.32
CA GLY A 222 -15.01 8.92 6.26
C GLY A 222 -14.87 7.57 6.96
N TYR A 223 -13.79 6.84 6.75
CA TYR A 223 -13.52 5.55 7.39
C TYR A 223 -12.97 5.72 8.81
N ASP A 224 -13.17 4.70 9.66
CA ASP A 224 -12.69 4.71 11.05
C ASP A 224 -11.15 4.62 11.11
N PRO A 225 -10.44 5.69 11.55
CA PRO A 225 -8.98 5.70 11.70
C PRO A 225 -8.42 4.54 12.54
N ASN A 226 -9.19 4.04 13.52
CA ASN A 226 -8.74 2.98 14.43
C ASN A 226 -8.59 1.62 13.72
N ALA A 227 -9.31 1.40 12.62
CA ALA A 227 -9.25 0.15 11.87
C ALA A 227 -7.84 -0.15 11.31
N TYR A 228 -7.05 0.90 11.06
CA TYR A 228 -5.66 0.76 10.66
C TYR A 228 -4.82 0.06 11.74
N VAL A 229 -4.99 0.48 13.00
CA VAL A 229 -4.32 -0.11 14.15
C VAL A 229 -4.83 -1.53 14.38
N THR A 230 -6.15 -1.74 14.34
CA THR A 230 -6.76 -3.07 14.49
C THR A 230 -6.20 -4.08 13.50
N PHE A 231 -6.09 -3.70 12.21
CA PHE A 231 -5.54 -4.57 11.19
C PHE A 231 -4.06 -4.93 11.43
N PHE A 232 -3.25 -3.97 11.86
CA PHE A 232 -1.84 -4.22 12.20
C PHE A 232 -1.65 -5.12 13.41
N GLU A 233 -2.43 -4.93 14.47
CA GLU A 233 -2.39 -5.79 15.66
C GLU A 233 -2.80 -7.22 15.31
N LYS A 234 -3.81 -7.37 14.46
CA LYS A 234 -4.31 -8.65 13.96
C LYS A 234 -3.25 -9.40 13.16
N VAL A 235 -2.53 -8.73 12.27
CA VAL A 235 -1.43 -9.33 11.50
C VAL A 235 -0.27 -9.74 12.41
N GLN A 236 0.10 -8.90 13.39
CA GLN A 236 1.11 -9.29 14.38
C GLN A 236 0.68 -10.48 15.24
N ALA A 237 -0.60 -10.55 15.60
CA ALA A 237 -1.14 -11.67 16.35
C ALA A 237 -1.09 -12.98 15.54
N GLU A 238 -1.33 -12.91 14.22
CA GLU A 238 -1.17 -14.06 13.33
C GLU A 238 0.28 -14.53 13.22
N GLU A 239 1.23 -13.60 13.05
CA GLU A 239 2.64 -13.96 13.00
C GLU A 239 3.10 -14.66 14.29
N ARG A 240 2.66 -14.15 15.44
CA ARG A 240 2.97 -14.78 16.74
C ARG A 240 2.38 -16.19 16.85
N ARG A 241 1.21 -16.42 16.26
CA ARG A 241 0.56 -17.74 16.25
C ARG A 241 1.20 -18.70 15.26
N ARG A 242 1.66 -18.20 14.11
CA ARG A 242 2.28 -18.97 13.04
C ARG A 242 3.47 -18.19 12.46
N PRO A 243 4.68 -18.36 13.00
CA PRO A 243 5.86 -17.68 12.48
C PRO A 243 6.06 -17.96 10.99
N GLY A 244 6.32 -16.91 10.20
CA GLY A 244 6.40 -16.98 8.74
C GLY A 244 5.04 -16.91 8.03
N SER A 245 3.95 -16.63 8.75
CA SER A 245 2.64 -16.35 8.15
C SER A 245 2.46 -14.86 7.80
N ILE A 246 3.41 -14.00 8.20
CA ILE A 246 3.49 -12.60 7.79
C ILE A 246 3.24 -12.52 6.28
N PRO A 247 2.18 -11.82 5.88
CA PRO A 247 1.94 -11.61 4.48
C PRO A 247 3.05 -10.80 3.82
N LYS A 248 3.30 -11.03 2.53
CA LYS A 248 4.42 -10.38 1.81
C LYS A 248 4.39 -8.85 1.88
N VAL A 249 3.20 -8.22 1.98
CA VAL A 249 3.07 -6.77 2.18
C VAL A 249 3.77 -6.28 3.46
N PHE A 250 3.75 -7.10 4.50
CA PHE A 250 4.37 -6.79 5.78
C PHE A 250 5.85 -7.20 5.85
N SER A 251 6.31 -8.00 4.88
CA SER A 251 7.75 -8.23 4.66
C SER A 251 8.43 -7.02 4.03
N THR A 252 7.69 -6.19 3.28
CA THR A 252 8.19 -4.93 2.74
C THR A 252 7.96 -3.75 3.69
N HIS A 253 6.84 -3.76 4.44
CA HIS A 253 6.40 -2.70 5.34
C HIS A 253 6.04 -3.27 6.73
N PRO A 254 7.01 -3.65 7.58
CA PRO A 254 6.71 -4.35 8.83
C PRO A 254 5.94 -3.46 9.83
N PRO A 255 4.87 -3.99 10.47
CA PRO A 255 4.11 -3.26 11.47
C PRO A 255 4.89 -3.31 12.79
N THR A 256 5.57 -2.22 13.14
CA THR A 256 6.36 -2.14 14.37
C THR A 256 5.53 -1.59 15.52
N PRO A 257 5.82 -1.94 16.79
CA PRO A 257 5.16 -1.34 17.95
C PRO A 257 5.26 0.19 17.96
N GLU A 258 6.37 0.75 17.45
CA GLU A 258 6.57 2.19 17.31
C GLU A 258 5.55 2.82 16.36
N ARG A 259 5.30 2.21 15.19
CA ARG A 259 4.31 2.70 14.22
C ARG A 259 2.89 2.70 14.78
N ILE A 260 2.53 1.66 15.53
CA ILE A 260 1.22 1.59 16.21
C ILE A 260 1.07 2.72 17.23
N GLN A 261 2.07 2.92 18.10
CA GLN A 261 2.03 3.98 19.10
C GLN A 261 1.96 5.37 18.45
N ASN A 262 2.71 5.59 17.37
CA ASN A 262 2.67 6.84 16.63
C ASN A 262 1.29 7.06 15.99
N THR A 263 0.73 6.04 15.33
CA THR A 263 -0.61 6.12 14.74
C THR A 263 -1.66 6.44 15.81
N GLN A 264 -1.66 5.74 16.94
CA GLN A 264 -2.60 5.99 18.04
C GLN A 264 -2.49 7.44 18.55
N LYS A 265 -1.26 7.96 18.68
CA LYS A 265 -1.02 9.34 19.07
C LYS A 265 -1.56 10.32 18.01
N GLU A 266 -1.36 10.03 16.73
CA GLU A 266 -1.87 10.85 15.63
C GLU A 266 -3.41 10.89 15.65
N ILE A 267 -4.06 9.73 15.76
CA ILE A 267 -5.53 9.66 15.90
C ILE A 267 -6.02 10.58 17.03
N ALA A 268 -5.35 10.54 18.18
CA ALA A 268 -5.74 11.34 19.34
C ALA A 268 -5.43 12.84 19.22
N THR A 269 -4.53 13.26 18.32
CA THR A 269 -4.00 14.64 18.31
C THR A 269 -4.29 15.43 17.04
N ILE A 270 -4.38 14.78 15.89
CA ILE A 270 -4.52 15.46 14.59
C ILE A 270 -5.91 15.34 13.97
N LEU A 271 -6.68 14.31 14.35
CA LEU A 271 -7.99 14.07 13.76
C LEU A 271 -9.08 14.73 14.61
N PRO A 272 -9.90 15.63 14.02
CA PRO A 272 -11.08 16.13 14.70
C PRO A 272 -12.02 14.99 15.08
N VAL A 273 -12.74 15.16 16.19
CA VAL A 273 -13.76 14.19 16.61
C VAL A 273 -14.90 14.18 15.59
N ARG A 274 -15.29 12.98 15.16
CA ARG A 274 -16.41 12.75 14.26
C ARG A 274 -17.43 11.84 14.94
N GLU A 275 -18.71 12.13 14.73
CA GLU A 275 -19.80 11.35 15.35
C GLU A 275 -19.93 9.94 14.76
N GLN A 276 -19.63 9.79 13.48
CA GLN A 276 -19.84 8.55 12.73
C GLN A 276 -18.72 8.30 11.73
N TYR A 277 -18.31 7.03 11.66
CA TYR A 277 -17.34 6.51 10.72
C TYR A 277 -17.92 5.35 9.91
N ILE A 278 -17.41 5.17 8.69
CA ILE A 278 -17.62 3.96 7.92
C ILE A 278 -16.70 2.88 8.52
N VAL A 279 -17.30 1.86 9.10
CA VAL A 279 -16.60 0.70 9.66
C VAL A 279 -16.70 -0.46 8.66
N THR A 280 -17.91 -0.89 8.34
CA THR A 280 -18.17 -1.93 7.36
C THR A 280 -19.48 -1.68 6.62
N THR A 281 -19.64 -2.28 5.44
CA THR A 281 -20.86 -2.21 4.64
C THR A 281 -21.37 -3.62 4.31
N SER A 282 -22.67 -3.76 4.07
CA SER A 282 -23.25 -5.03 3.60
C SER A 282 -22.68 -5.47 2.23
N GLU A 283 -22.22 -4.51 1.43
CA GLU A 283 -21.60 -4.78 0.15
C GLU A 283 -20.22 -5.42 0.30
N PHE A 284 -19.45 -5.01 1.32
CA PHE A 284 -18.18 -5.66 1.66
C PHE A 284 -18.38 -7.15 1.98
N ASP A 285 -19.41 -7.50 2.74
CA ASP A 285 -19.75 -8.89 3.03
C ASP A 285 -20.15 -9.68 1.78
N LEU A 286 -20.94 -9.06 0.88
CA LEU A 286 -21.28 -9.64 -0.42
C LEU A 286 -20.03 -9.91 -1.26
N VAL A 287 -19.12 -8.95 -1.34
CA VAL A 287 -17.84 -9.08 -2.06
C VAL A 287 -17.00 -10.21 -1.49
N LYS A 288 -16.89 -10.32 -0.16
CA LYS A 288 -16.21 -11.44 0.50
C LYS A 288 -16.87 -12.78 0.17
N ALA A 289 -18.20 -12.86 0.16
CA ALA A 289 -18.90 -14.07 -0.22
C ALA A 289 -18.61 -14.49 -1.67
N ARG A 290 -18.63 -13.53 -2.61
CA ARG A 290 -18.29 -13.77 -4.03
C ARG A 290 -16.84 -14.24 -4.20
N LEU A 291 -15.89 -13.59 -3.53
CA LEU A 291 -14.49 -13.98 -3.56
C LEU A 291 -14.27 -15.40 -3.00
N ARG A 292 -14.95 -15.78 -1.92
CA ARG A 292 -14.89 -17.16 -1.39
C ARG A 292 -15.43 -18.17 -2.40
N ALA A 293 -16.52 -17.85 -3.09
CA ALA A 293 -17.07 -18.70 -4.14
C ALA A 293 -16.06 -18.90 -5.28
N LEU A 294 -15.44 -17.81 -5.77
CA LEU A 294 -14.40 -17.87 -6.81
C LEU A 294 -13.19 -18.72 -6.39
N GLN A 295 -12.68 -18.53 -5.16
CA GLN A 295 -11.59 -19.34 -4.63
C GLN A 295 -11.95 -20.82 -4.50
N SER A 296 -13.20 -21.12 -4.11
CA SER A 296 -13.67 -22.51 -3.99
C SER A 296 -13.71 -23.21 -5.34
N THR A 297 -14.19 -22.52 -6.39
CA THR A 297 -14.21 -23.01 -7.77
C THR A 297 -12.80 -23.25 -8.29
N ARG A 298 -11.87 -22.31 -8.06
CA ARG A 298 -10.46 -22.46 -8.45
C ARG A 298 -9.82 -23.67 -7.79
N LYS A 299 -9.98 -23.83 -6.47
CA LYS A 299 -9.45 -24.99 -5.72
C LYS A 299 -10.04 -26.32 -6.19
N ALA A 300 -11.27 -26.34 -6.69
CA ALA A 300 -11.86 -27.53 -7.30
C ALA A 300 -11.22 -27.85 -8.66
N GLN A 301 -10.99 -26.84 -9.50
CA GLN A 301 -10.33 -26.98 -10.81
C GLN A 301 -8.87 -27.42 -10.68
N ASP A 302 -8.11 -26.82 -9.76
CA ASP A 302 -6.71 -27.19 -9.51
C ASP A 302 -6.59 -28.67 -9.09
N LYS A 303 -7.51 -29.15 -8.25
CA LYS A 303 -7.60 -30.55 -7.84
C LYS A 303 -8.01 -31.51 -8.96
N GLU A 304 -8.64 -31.02 -10.01
CA GLU A 304 -9.04 -31.83 -11.17
C GLU A 304 -7.91 -31.95 -12.20
N GLY A 305 -7.11 -30.89 -12.36
CA GLY A 305 -5.90 -30.90 -13.21
C GLY A 305 -4.77 -31.78 -12.68
N ASP A 306 -4.72 -32.04 -11.37
CA ASP A 306 -3.69 -32.86 -10.72
C ASP A 306 -4.06 -34.36 -10.63
N LYS A 307 -5.15 -34.78 -11.27
CA LYS A 307 -5.54 -36.20 -11.35
C LYS A 307 -4.79 -36.90 -12.49
N PRO A 308 -4.26 -38.13 -12.31
CA PRO A 308 -3.69 -38.91 -13.40
C PRO A 308 -4.74 -39.13 -14.50
N THR A 309 -4.58 -38.47 -15.64
CA THR A 309 -5.44 -38.72 -16.81
C THR A 309 -4.98 -40.00 -17.50
N LEU A 310 -5.83 -41.02 -17.56
CA LEU A 310 -5.60 -42.20 -18.37
C LEU A 310 -5.57 -41.78 -19.85
N ARG A 311 -4.39 -41.85 -20.48
CA ARG A 311 -4.30 -41.77 -21.95
C ARG A 311 -5.08 -42.95 -22.53
N LYS A 312 -6.30 -42.71 -22.99
CA LYS A 312 -6.97 -43.68 -23.86
C LYS A 312 -6.12 -43.79 -25.12
N ARG A 313 -5.57 -44.97 -25.37
CA ARG A 313 -4.90 -45.32 -26.63
C ARG A 313 -5.95 -45.17 -27.72
N THR A 314 -5.87 -44.10 -28.50
CA THR A 314 -6.69 -43.92 -29.69
C THR A 314 -6.31 -45.02 -30.67
N GLU A 315 -7.22 -45.98 -30.89
CA GLU A 315 -7.12 -46.90 -32.00
C GLU A 315 -7.40 -46.13 -33.30
N GLN A 316 -6.32 -45.67 -33.93
CA GLN A 316 -6.21 -45.40 -35.36
C GLN A 316 -4.96 -46.19 -35.80
N GLN A 317 -4.95 -46.99 -36.87
CA GLN A 317 -5.88 -47.25 -37.95
C GLN A 317 -5.33 -48.47 -38.71
N LYS A 318 -6.25 -49.24 -39.30
CA LYS A 318 -6.03 -50.38 -40.19
C LYS A 318 -5.07 -50.11 -41.37
N ASP A 319 -4.54 -51.23 -41.88
CA ASP A 319 -4.13 -51.55 -43.25
C ASP A 319 -2.74 -51.12 -43.77
N LYS A 320 -1.82 -52.10 -43.77
CA LYS A 320 -0.94 -52.41 -44.91
C LYS A 320 -0.69 -53.93 -45.01
N LYS A 321 -1.33 -54.54 -46.02
CA LYS A 321 -0.87 -55.67 -46.89
C LYS A 321 0.67 -55.81 -46.93
N ASP A 322 1.34 -56.96 -47.05
CA ASP A 322 1.01 -58.31 -47.54
C ASP A 322 2.25 -59.24 -47.27
N LYS A 323 2.01 -60.56 -47.28
CA LYS A 323 2.93 -61.73 -47.47
C LYS A 323 3.95 -62.15 -46.40
N GLY A 324 3.78 -63.39 -45.92
CA GLY A 324 4.91 -64.29 -45.65
C GLY A 324 4.75 -65.33 -44.53
N ALA A 325 4.39 -66.55 -44.92
CA ALA A 325 4.85 -67.84 -44.37
C ALA A 325 4.44 -68.36 -42.96
N GLN A 326 3.78 -69.53 -43.02
CA GLN A 326 4.01 -70.77 -42.26
C GLN A 326 3.58 -70.96 -40.79
N LYS A 327 2.64 -71.93 -40.64
CA LYS A 327 2.57 -73.08 -39.71
C LYS A 327 2.91 -72.89 -38.23
N GLY A 328 1.96 -73.30 -37.37
CA GLY A 328 2.23 -73.76 -36.00
C GLY A 328 0.95 -73.92 -35.20
N ASP A 329 0.60 -75.15 -34.88
CA ASP A 329 -0.45 -75.60 -33.97
C ASP A 329 -0.08 -75.25 -32.51
N ASP A 330 -1.05 -74.91 -31.67
CA ASP A 330 -1.18 -75.37 -30.26
C ASP A 330 -2.20 -74.54 -29.45
N THR A 331 -3.03 -75.29 -28.73
CA THR A 331 -3.93 -74.91 -27.65
C THR A 331 -3.19 -74.26 -26.48
N ASP A 332 -3.74 -73.23 -25.82
CA ASP A 332 -4.16 -73.35 -24.41
C ASP A 332 -4.85 -72.09 -23.85
N ASP A 333 -5.72 -72.38 -22.90
CA ASP A 333 -6.53 -71.49 -22.07
C ASP A 333 -5.62 -70.78 -21.04
N ASP A 334 -5.59 -69.44 -21.00
CA ASP A 334 -4.88 -68.75 -19.90
C ASP A 334 -5.53 -67.41 -19.51
N ARG A 335 -6.31 -67.48 -18.42
CA ARG A 335 -6.92 -66.33 -17.74
C ARG A 335 -5.91 -65.68 -16.79
N PRO A 336 -5.73 -64.35 -16.79
CA PRO A 336 -4.76 -63.72 -15.90
C PRO A 336 -5.28 -63.64 -14.45
N THR A 337 -4.48 -64.15 -13.50
CA THR A 337 -4.70 -64.03 -12.05
C THR A 337 -4.02 -62.79 -11.47
N LEU A 338 -4.68 -62.17 -10.48
CA LEU A 338 -4.21 -60.99 -9.75
C LEU A 338 -3.10 -61.37 -8.75
N LYS A 339 -1.89 -60.83 -8.94
CA LYS A 339 -0.82 -60.89 -7.93
C LYS A 339 -0.99 -59.76 -6.91
N ARG A 340 -1.15 -60.14 -5.64
CA ARG A 340 -0.88 -59.29 -4.47
C ARG A 340 0.48 -59.65 -3.90
N ARG A 341 1.27 -58.65 -3.50
CA ARG A 341 2.34 -58.72 -2.48
C ARG A 341 3.05 -57.38 -2.32
N PRO A 342 3.78 -57.15 -1.23
CA PRO A 342 3.52 -57.49 0.18
C PRO A 342 3.17 -56.25 1.02
#